data_AF-A0A562V4M1-F1
#
_entry.id   AF-A0A562V4M1-F1
#
_cell.length_a   1.000
_cell.length_b   1.000
_cell.length_c   1.000
_cell.angle_alpha   90.00
_cell.angle_beta   90.00
_cell.angle_gamma   90.00
#
_symmetry.space_group_name_H-M   'P 1'
#
loop_
_entity.id
_entity.type
_entity.pdbx_description
1 polymer ?
#
loop_
_entity_poly.entity_id
_entity_poly.type
_entity_poly.pdbx_seq_one_letter_code
_entity_poly.pdbx_strand_id
1 'polypeptide(L)'
;MTCAKARAAVSALLDGESVDDRPAVSAHLAACPDCVGWRARAETVGLRMRGAFDDVPDLTTAVLSAATERERRDAVRRRAQVAGRRRVLRWAVGVAAVVQLTLAIPALLTAAGVTDLAAVHTSREMASFDIAVAVGFLLAAVRPERARAFVPVAVVLAACLGMTSMLDVASGLTGIVDEAGHLVALVQAGLLWALGRVPVDTSTSTRPVTT
;
A
#
# COMPACT_ATOMS: atom_id res chain seq x y z
N MET A 1 17.75 -40.50 -38.66
CA MET A 1 17.27 -39.99 -37.35
C MET A 1 16.65 -41.12 -36.52
N THR A 2 16.55 -40.95 -35.20
CA THR A 2 15.88 -41.92 -34.31
C THR A 2 14.36 -41.71 -34.31
N CYS A 3 13.58 -42.75 -33.99
CA CYS A 3 12.12 -42.65 -33.88
C CYS A 3 11.67 -41.58 -32.87
N ALA A 4 12.42 -41.41 -31.77
CA ALA A 4 12.14 -40.37 -30.78
C ALA A 4 12.26 -38.96 -31.37
N LYS A 5 13.34 -38.69 -32.12
CA LYS A 5 13.54 -37.40 -32.81
C LYS A 5 12.49 -37.19 -33.90
N ALA A 6 12.15 -38.24 -34.64
CA ALA A 6 11.11 -38.17 -35.66
C ALA A 6 9.73 -37.86 -35.07
N ARG A 7 9.34 -38.52 -33.97
CA ARG A 7 8.05 -38.25 -33.30
C ARG A 7 7.98 -36.85 -32.70
N ALA A 8 9.05 -36.37 -32.09
CA ALA A 8 9.12 -34.98 -31.59
C ALA A 8 8.94 -33.97 -32.73
N ALA A 9 9.65 -34.18 -33.84
CA ALA A 9 9.49 -33.35 -35.03
C ALA A 9 8.08 -33.41 -35.63
N VAL A 10 7.47 -34.60 -35.71
CA VAL A 10 6.09 -34.72 -36.20
C VAL A 10 5.09 -34.06 -35.26
N SER A 11 5.30 -34.10 -33.93
CA SER A 11 4.47 -33.35 -32.98
C SER A 11 4.51 -31.85 -33.26
N ALA A 12 5.71 -31.28 -33.34
CA ALA A 12 5.90 -29.86 -33.66
C ALA A 12 5.19 -29.48 -34.97
N LEU A 13 5.28 -30.33 -36.01
CA LEU A 13 4.56 -30.11 -37.27
C LEU A 13 3.03 -30.16 -37.13
N LEU A 14 2.50 -31.02 -36.25
CA LEU A 14 1.05 -31.10 -35.99
C LEU A 14 0.53 -29.88 -35.22
N ASP A 15 1.39 -29.25 -34.41
CA ASP A 15 1.11 -28.01 -33.68
C ASP A 15 1.31 -26.74 -34.54
N GLY A 16 1.73 -26.90 -35.81
CA GLY A 16 1.98 -25.80 -36.74
C GLY A 16 3.35 -25.13 -36.57
N GLU A 17 4.23 -25.71 -35.76
CA GLU A 17 5.59 -25.22 -35.54
C GLU A 17 6.51 -25.59 -36.71
N SER A 18 7.57 -24.80 -36.89
CA SER A 18 8.62 -25.06 -37.89
C SER A 18 9.62 -26.10 -37.39
N VAL A 19 10.10 -26.97 -38.28
CA VAL A 19 11.16 -27.94 -37.98
C VAL A 19 12.27 -27.82 -39.01
N ASP A 20 13.51 -27.71 -38.53
CA ASP A 20 14.70 -27.45 -39.35
C ASP A 20 15.03 -28.59 -40.34
N ASP A 21 14.82 -29.85 -39.95
CA ASP A 21 15.20 -31.03 -40.75
C ASP A 21 13.98 -31.80 -41.30
N ARG A 22 13.03 -31.05 -41.88
CA ARG A 22 11.82 -31.61 -42.50
C ARG A 22 12.13 -32.71 -43.54
N PRO A 23 13.17 -32.60 -44.40
CA PRO A 23 13.50 -33.67 -45.35
C PRO A 23 13.88 -34.98 -44.65
N ALA A 24 14.67 -34.94 -43.57
CA ALA A 24 15.03 -36.16 -42.87
C ALA A 24 13.84 -36.77 -42.09
N VAL A 25 12.87 -35.95 -41.65
CA VAL A 25 11.61 -36.44 -41.05
C VAL A 25 10.79 -37.18 -42.09
N SER A 26 10.65 -36.61 -43.29
CA SER A 26 9.96 -37.26 -44.42
C SER A 26 10.63 -38.57 -44.82
N ALA A 27 11.97 -38.60 -44.88
CA ALA A 27 12.74 -39.81 -45.16
C ALA A 27 12.53 -40.90 -44.09
N HIS A 28 12.44 -40.51 -42.81
CA HIS A 28 12.17 -41.45 -41.72
C HIS A 28 10.75 -42.01 -41.77
N LEU A 29 9.75 -41.17 -42.09
CA LEU A 29 8.36 -41.63 -42.25
C LEU A 29 8.18 -42.57 -43.45
N ALA A 30 8.97 -42.41 -44.51
CA ALA A 30 8.97 -43.34 -45.64
C ALA A 30 9.52 -44.73 -45.27
N ALA A 31 10.39 -44.80 -44.25
CA ALA A 31 11.10 -46.03 -43.88
C ALA A 31 10.59 -46.71 -42.59
N CYS A 32 9.77 -46.04 -41.77
CA CYS A 32 9.37 -46.52 -40.44
C CYS A 32 7.84 -46.61 -40.26
N PRO A 33 7.23 -47.81 -40.35
CA PRO A 33 5.78 -47.98 -40.21
C PRO A 33 5.25 -47.62 -38.82
N ASP A 34 6.05 -47.81 -37.76
CA ASP A 34 5.67 -47.44 -36.39
C ASP A 34 5.48 -45.93 -36.23
N CYS A 35 6.31 -45.12 -36.88
CA CYS A 35 6.20 -43.66 -36.86
C CYS A 35 5.04 -43.17 -37.73
N VAL A 36 4.72 -43.86 -38.83
CA VAL A 36 3.51 -43.61 -39.63
C VAL A 36 2.25 -43.90 -38.81
N GLY A 37 2.19 -45.06 -38.14
CA GLY A 37 1.06 -45.43 -37.28
C GLY A 37 0.91 -44.52 -36.06
N TRP A 38 2.03 -44.06 -35.49
CA TRP A 38 2.01 -43.07 -34.41
C TRP A 38 1.42 -41.73 -34.87
N ARG A 39 1.84 -41.23 -36.04
CA ARG A 39 1.33 -39.98 -36.61
C ARG A 39 -0.19 -40.04 -36.85
N ALA A 40 -0.68 -41.12 -37.46
CA ALA A 40 -2.11 -41.29 -37.72
C ALA A 40 -2.96 -41.29 -36.43
N ARG A 41 -2.44 -41.89 -35.34
CA ARG A 41 -3.10 -41.84 -34.03
C ARG A 41 -3.10 -40.43 -33.44
N ALA A 42 -1.99 -39.71 -33.54
CA ALA A 42 -1.89 -38.31 -33.09
C ALA A 42 -2.87 -37.40 -33.86
N GLU A 43 -2.97 -37.55 -35.18
CA GLU A 43 -3.94 -36.83 -36.02
C GLU A 43 -5.39 -37.15 -35.61
N THR A 44 -5.70 -38.41 -35.33
CA THR A 44 -7.03 -38.84 -34.85
C THR A 44 -7.40 -38.19 -33.52
N VAL A 45 -6.46 -38.12 -32.57
CA VAL A 45 -6.68 -37.45 -31.28
C VAL A 45 -6.91 -35.95 -31.50
N GLY A 46 -6.11 -35.31 -32.35
CA GLY A 46 -6.27 -33.89 -32.68
C GLY A 46 -7.63 -33.57 -33.30
N LEU A 47 -8.14 -34.43 -34.18
CA LEU A 47 -9.48 -34.29 -34.77
C LEU A 47 -10.59 -34.45 -33.74
N ARG A 48 -10.50 -35.47 -32.86
CA ARG A 48 -11.48 -35.68 -31.78
C ARG A 48 -11.52 -34.51 -30.81
N MET A 49 -10.35 -33.97 -30.45
CA MET A 49 -10.27 -32.82 -29.56
C MET A 49 -10.86 -31.57 -30.21
N ARG A 50 -10.61 -31.33 -31.50
CA ARG A 50 -11.21 -30.18 -32.22
C ARG A 50 -12.74 -30.25 -32.23
N GLY A 51 -13.32 -31.40 -32.58
CA GLY A 51 -14.78 -31.57 -32.60
C GLY A 51 -15.44 -31.58 -31.22
N ALA A 52 -14.67 -31.84 -30.15
CA ALA A 52 -15.19 -31.81 -28.78
C ALA A 52 -15.63 -30.41 -28.30
N PHE A 53 -15.23 -29.35 -29.01
CA PHE A 53 -15.54 -27.96 -28.65
C PHE A 53 -16.55 -27.28 -29.59
N ASP A 54 -17.16 -28.01 -30.52
CA ASP A 54 -18.10 -27.45 -31.51
C ASP A 54 -19.42 -26.93 -30.87
N ASP A 55 -19.78 -27.44 -29.69
CA ASP A 55 -21.02 -27.07 -28.97
C ASP A 55 -20.76 -26.27 -27.67
N VAL A 56 -19.64 -25.53 -27.61
CA VAL A 56 -19.34 -24.66 -26.47
C VAL A 56 -20.05 -23.32 -26.65
N PRO A 57 -20.96 -22.92 -25.73
CA PRO A 57 -21.60 -21.61 -25.82
C PRO A 57 -20.58 -20.48 -25.69
N ASP A 58 -20.78 -19.39 -26.43
CA ASP A 58 -19.94 -18.19 -26.29
C ASP A 58 -20.17 -17.55 -24.91
N LEU A 59 -19.16 -17.66 -24.04
CA LEU A 59 -19.16 -17.08 -22.71
C LEU A 59 -18.44 -15.73 -22.64
N THR A 60 -18.00 -15.16 -23.78
CA THR A 60 -17.18 -13.95 -23.80
C THR A 60 -17.84 -12.81 -23.03
N THR A 61 -19.11 -12.53 -23.30
CA THR A 61 -19.87 -11.49 -22.59
C THR A 61 -20.04 -11.81 -21.09
N ALA A 62 -20.28 -13.07 -20.75
CA ALA A 62 -20.41 -13.52 -19.36
C ALA A 62 -19.09 -13.36 -18.58
N VAL A 63 -17.97 -13.74 -19.19
CA VAL A 63 -16.63 -13.62 -18.59
C VAL A 63 -16.23 -12.16 -18.43
N LEU A 64 -16.41 -11.33 -19.47
CA LEU A 64 -16.07 -9.91 -19.41
C LEU A 64 -16.94 -9.14 -18.41
N SER A 65 -18.25 -9.45 -18.34
CA SER A 65 -19.13 -8.83 -17.33
C SER A 65 -18.74 -9.23 -15.91
N ALA A 66 -18.41 -10.50 -15.68
CA ALA A 66 -17.92 -10.96 -14.37
C ALA A 66 -16.58 -10.28 -13.98
N ALA A 67 -15.67 -10.11 -14.94
CA ALA A 67 -14.38 -9.43 -14.73
C ALA A 67 -14.58 -7.96 -14.35
N THR A 68 -15.39 -7.22 -15.11
CA THR A 68 -15.67 -5.80 -14.82
C THR A 68 -16.39 -5.61 -13.47
N GLU A 69 -17.32 -6.50 -13.11
CA GLU A 69 -17.98 -6.45 -11.80
C GLU A 69 -17.02 -6.76 -10.65
N ARG A 70 -16.05 -7.66 -10.86
CA ARG A 70 -14.97 -7.89 -9.89
C ARG A 70 -14.11 -6.64 -9.70
N GLU A 71 -13.68 -6.00 -10.78
CA GLU A 71 -12.90 -4.76 -10.72
C GLU A 71 -13.65 -3.63 -9.99
N ARG A 72 -14.95 -3.47 -10.26
CA ARG A 72 -15.80 -2.50 -9.56
C ARG A 72 -15.85 -2.78 -8.06
N ARG A 73 -16.08 -4.02 -7.67
CA ARG A 73 -16.10 -4.43 -6.25
C ARG A 73 -14.76 -4.21 -5.57
N ASP A 74 -13.66 -4.51 -6.26
CA ASP A 74 -12.31 -4.29 -5.73
C ASP A 74 -11.99 -2.79 -5.59
N ALA A 75 -12.43 -1.96 -6.54
CA ALA A 75 -12.32 -0.51 -6.45
C ALA A 75 -13.10 0.06 -5.26
N VAL A 76 -14.35 -0.40 -5.05
CA VAL A 76 -15.17 -0.01 -3.88
C VAL A 76 -14.50 -0.43 -2.57
N ARG A 77 -13.98 -1.66 -2.49
CA ARG A 77 -13.24 -2.17 -1.31
C ARG A 77 -12.00 -1.33 -1.02
N ARG A 78 -11.21 -1.00 -2.05
CA ARG A 78 -10.01 -0.15 -1.91
C ARG A 78 -10.38 1.24 -1.41
N ARG A 79 -11.41 1.88 -1.96
CA ARG A 79 -11.90 3.19 -1.47
C ARG A 79 -12.36 3.11 -0.02
N ALA A 80 -13.12 2.08 0.33
CA ALA A 80 -13.57 1.85 1.71
C ALA A 80 -12.39 1.66 2.68
N GLN A 81 -11.37 0.91 2.28
CA GLN A 81 -10.14 0.70 3.06
C GLN A 81 -9.35 2.00 3.24
N VAL A 82 -9.19 2.81 2.19
CA VAL A 82 -8.53 4.13 2.26
C VAL A 82 -9.30 5.06 3.19
N ALA A 83 -10.62 5.13 3.05
CA ALA A 83 -11.48 5.93 3.92
C ALA A 83 -11.43 5.46 5.39
N GLY A 84 -11.42 4.15 5.63
CA GLY A 84 -11.24 3.55 6.95
C GLY A 84 -9.91 3.92 7.58
N ARG A 85 -8.79 3.72 6.85
CA ARG A 85 -7.45 4.11 7.29
C ARG A 85 -7.36 5.60 7.61
N ARG A 86 -7.96 6.45 6.76
CA ARG A 86 -8.01 7.90 7.02
C ARG A 86 -8.75 8.22 8.31
N ARG A 87 -9.89 7.59 8.58
CA ARG A 87 -10.64 7.77 9.84
C ARG A 87 -9.82 7.36 11.06
N VAL A 88 -9.19 6.19 11.01
CA VAL A 88 -8.32 5.70 12.11
C VAL A 88 -7.17 6.67 12.37
N LEU A 89 -6.47 7.12 11.33
CA LEU A 89 -5.37 8.08 11.48
C LEU A 89 -5.82 9.43 12.03
N ARG A 90 -6.98 9.94 11.60
CA ARG A 90 -7.55 11.18 12.16
C ARG A 90 -7.84 11.06 13.65
N TRP A 91 -8.45 9.96 14.06
CA TRP A 91 -8.69 9.69 15.48
C TRP A 91 -7.38 9.53 16.25
N ALA A 92 -6.40 8.80 15.71
CA ALA A 92 -5.10 8.64 16.36
C ALA A 92 -4.38 9.98 16.56
N VAL A 93 -4.30 10.82 15.53
CA VAL A 93 -3.72 12.18 15.63
C VAL A 93 -4.49 13.02 16.65
N GLY A 94 -5.82 12.95 16.64
CA GLY A 94 -6.66 13.69 17.58
C GLY A 94 -6.46 13.26 19.03
N VAL A 95 -6.45 11.95 19.30
CA VAL A 95 -6.21 11.40 20.64
C VAL A 95 -4.81 11.76 21.14
N ALA A 96 -3.78 11.59 20.33
CA ALA A 96 -2.42 11.95 20.72
C ALA A 96 -2.26 13.47 20.94
N ALA A 97 -2.95 14.31 20.18
CA ALA A 97 -2.98 15.75 20.44
C ALA A 97 -3.73 16.11 21.74
N VAL A 98 -4.82 15.41 22.07
CA VAL A 98 -5.49 15.56 23.38
C VAL A 98 -4.58 15.14 24.52
N VAL A 99 -3.84 14.04 24.37
CA VAL A 99 -2.86 13.60 25.37
C VAL A 99 -1.78 14.67 25.57
N GLN A 100 -1.17 15.16 24.48
CA GLN A 100 -0.19 16.25 24.53
C GLN A 100 -0.74 17.49 25.24
N LEU A 101 -1.96 17.93 24.88
CA LEU A 101 -2.63 19.05 25.53
C LEU A 101 -2.84 18.82 27.04
N THR A 102 -3.24 17.61 27.42
CA THR A 102 -3.47 17.23 28.82
C THR A 102 -2.17 17.25 29.63
N LEU A 103 -1.05 16.83 29.03
CA LEU A 103 0.28 16.89 29.64
C LEU A 103 0.82 18.32 29.77
N ALA A 104 0.47 19.22 28.84
CA ALA A 104 0.93 20.60 28.87
C ALA A 104 0.19 21.48 29.91
N ILE A 105 -1.08 21.17 30.22
CA ILE A 105 -1.93 21.97 31.12
C ILE A 105 -1.31 22.15 32.52
N PRO A 106 -0.81 21.10 33.21
CA PRO A 106 -0.18 21.26 34.51
C PRO A 106 1.04 22.20 34.47
N ALA A 107 1.89 22.12 33.44
CA ALA A 107 3.05 23.00 33.28
C ALA A 107 2.64 24.47 33.06
N LEU A 108 1.47 24.71 32.44
CA LEU A 108 0.91 26.06 32.31
C LEU A 108 0.35 26.59 33.64
N LEU A 109 -0.41 25.76 34.36
CA LEU A 109 -1.19 26.18 35.53
C LEU A 109 -0.41 26.15 36.84
N THR A 110 0.52 25.20 36.98
CA THR A 110 1.20 24.93 38.24
C THR A 110 2.68 25.28 38.15
N ALA A 111 3.16 26.01 39.14
CA ALA A 111 4.58 26.19 39.44
C ALA A 111 5.00 25.21 40.55
N ALA A 112 4.52 23.96 40.48
CA ALA A 112 4.56 23.05 41.63
C ALA A 112 6.01 22.82 42.10
N GLY A 113 6.37 23.41 43.25
CA GLY A 113 7.68 23.24 43.89
C GLY A 113 8.82 24.11 43.34
N VAL A 114 8.56 25.00 42.37
CA VAL A 114 9.61 25.86 41.78
C VAL A 114 9.61 27.22 42.47
N THR A 115 10.63 27.48 43.29
CA THR A 115 10.81 28.77 43.97
C THR A 115 11.45 29.83 43.08
N ASP A 116 12.07 29.41 41.96
CA ASP A 116 12.68 30.32 41.00
C ASP A 116 11.64 30.86 40.01
N LEU A 117 11.42 32.17 40.09
CA LEU A 117 10.48 32.89 39.25
C LEU A 117 10.83 32.79 37.75
N ALA A 118 12.12 32.68 37.41
CA ALA A 118 12.58 32.57 36.03
C ALA A 118 12.19 31.20 35.43
N ALA A 119 12.37 30.12 36.18
CA ALA A 119 11.99 28.77 35.78
C ALA A 119 10.46 28.60 35.62
N VAL A 120 9.66 29.29 36.44
CA VAL A 120 8.19 29.32 36.28
C VAL A 120 7.79 30.05 35.01
N HIS A 121 8.45 31.17 34.70
CA HIS A 121 8.17 31.94 33.50
C HIS A 121 8.46 31.11 32.23
N THR A 122 9.65 30.53 32.12
CA THR A 122 10.03 29.70 30.96
C THR A 122 9.15 28.45 30.83
N SER A 123 8.78 27.81 31.94
CA SER A 123 7.84 26.66 31.92
C SER A 123 6.48 27.03 31.32
N ARG A 124 5.93 28.19 31.70
CA ARG A 124 4.65 28.67 31.15
C ARG A 124 4.76 29.03 29.67
N GLU A 125 5.86 29.65 29.26
CA GLU A 125 6.10 29.94 27.84
C GLU A 125 6.17 28.65 27.01
N MET A 126 6.95 27.66 27.46
CA MET A 126 7.05 26.35 26.79
C MET A 126 5.71 25.60 26.77
N ALA A 127 4.98 25.59 27.89
CA ALA A 127 3.65 24.99 27.95
C ALA A 127 2.67 25.67 26.99
N SER A 128 2.72 27.00 26.86
CA SER A 128 1.87 27.74 25.94
C SER A 128 2.16 27.39 24.47
N PHE A 129 3.44 27.21 24.12
CA PHE A 129 3.85 26.75 22.80
C PHE A 129 3.37 25.31 22.52
N ASP A 130 3.53 24.40 23.49
CA ASP A 130 3.10 23.01 23.34
C ASP A 130 1.58 22.89 23.17
N ILE A 131 0.81 23.67 23.94
CA ILE A 131 -0.65 23.81 23.77
C ILE A 131 -1.00 24.30 22.37
N ALA A 132 -0.31 25.33 21.86
CA ALA A 132 -0.56 25.86 20.52
C ALA A 132 -0.31 24.80 19.43
N VAL A 133 0.77 24.03 19.56
CA VAL A 133 1.09 22.92 18.65
C VAL A 133 0.03 21.81 18.74
N ALA A 134 -0.36 21.40 19.95
CA ALA A 134 -1.40 20.40 20.17
C ALA A 134 -2.74 20.82 19.54
N VAL A 135 -3.13 22.08 19.69
CA VAL A 135 -4.32 22.65 19.02
C VAL A 135 -4.17 22.63 17.50
N GLY A 136 -2.99 22.98 16.97
CA GLY A 136 -2.70 22.87 15.53
C GLY A 136 -2.90 21.45 15.00
N PHE A 137 -2.46 20.43 15.75
CA PHE A 137 -2.64 19.03 15.40
C PHE A 137 -4.09 18.55 15.54
N LEU A 138 -4.85 19.03 16.53
CA LEU A 138 -6.30 18.80 16.60
C LEU A 138 -7.01 19.36 15.37
N LEU A 139 -6.63 20.56 14.92
CA LEU A 139 -7.15 21.15 13.70
C LEU A 139 -6.78 20.32 12.47
N ALA A 140 -5.59 19.71 12.43
CA ALA A 140 -5.22 18.77 11.38
C ALA A 140 -6.03 17.46 11.45
N ALA A 141 -6.40 16.98 12.63
CA ALA A 141 -7.30 15.82 12.78
C ALA A 141 -8.73 16.12 12.30
N VAL A 142 -9.23 17.35 12.50
CA VAL A 142 -10.55 17.81 12.03
C VAL A 142 -10.53 18.18 10.54
N ARG A 143 -9.44 18.75 10.05
CA ARG A 143 -9.23 19.14 8.65
C ARG A 143 -7.92 18.53 8.11
N PRO A 144 -7.92 17.22 7.79
CA PRO A 144 -6.71 16.47 7.38
C PRO A 144 -6.12 16.96 6.06
N GLU A 145 -6.85 17.78 5.28
CA GLU A 145 -6.32 18.50 4.13
C GLU A 145 -5.12 19.38 4.55
N ARG A 146 -5.10 19.85 5.80
CA ARG A 146 -4.01 20.63 6.39
C ARG A 146 -2.89 19.78 7.01
N ALA A 147 -3.06 18.46 7.16
CA ALA A 147 -2.07 17.62 7.83
C ALA A 147 -0.68 17.75 7.19
N ARG A 148 -0.62 17.84 5.85
CA ARG A 148 0.63 18.03 5.09
C ARG A 148 1.39 19.31 5.48
N ALA A 149 0.67 20.39 5.81
CA ALA A 149 1.29 21.64 6.22
C ALA A 149 1.94 21.54 7.61
N PHE A 150 1.41 20.67 8.47
CA PHE A 150 1.92 20.46 9.83
C PHE A 150 3.02 19.39 9.92
N VAL A 151 3.23 18.57 8.87
CA VAL A 151 4.27 17.52 8.88
C VAL A 151 5.68 18.09 9.12
N PRO A 152 6.15 19.13 8.41
CA PRO A 152 7.51 19.64 8.64
C PRO A 152 7.68 20.18 10.07
N VAL A 153 6.67 20.89 10.59
CA VAL A 153 6.67 21.39 11.96
C VAL A 153 6.78 20.25 12.97
N ALA A 154 5.96 19.20 12.81
CA ALA A 154 5.97 18.04 13.70
C ALA A 154 7.30 17.28 13.65
N VAL A 155 7.90 17.12 12.46
CA VAL A 155 9.18 16.43 12.30
C VAL A 155 10.32 17.22 12.94
N VAL A 156 10.40 18.53 12.71
CA VAL A 156 11.43 19.36 13.33
C VAL A 156 11.27 19.38 14.86
N LEU A 157 10.05 19.55 15.36
CA LEU A 157 9.77 19.49 16.80
C LEU A 157 10.22 18.15 17.39
N ALA A 158 9.84 17.03 16.77
CA ALA A 158 10.20 15.70 17.23
C ALA A 158 11.71 15.44 17.19
N ALA A 159 12.42 15.98 16.18
CA ALA A 159 13.88 15.88 16.08
C ALA A 159 14.58 16.71 17.16
N CYS A 160 14.13 17.95 17.38
CA CYS A 160 14.68 18.81 18.44
C CYS A 160 14.47 18.19 19.82
N LEU A 161 13.24 17.77 20.13
CA LEU A 161 12.92 17.10 21.40
C LEU A 161 13.72 15.82 21.56
N GLY A 162 13.75 14.94 20.55
CA GLY A 162 14.52 13.70 20.62
C GLY A 162 16.01 13.94 20.85
N MET A 163 16.58 15.01 20.27
CA MET A 163 17.97 15.39 20.49
C MET A 163 18.20 15.90 21.93
N THR A 164 17.38 16.82 22.43
CA THR A 164 17.53 17.37 23.79
C THR A 164 17.30 16.29 24.84
N SER A 165 16.26 15.47 24.67
CA SER A 165 15.99 14.28 25.49
C SER A 165 17.19 13.35 25.59
N MET A 166 17.86 13.08 24.45
CA MET A 166 19.03 12.22 24.44
C MET A 166 20.20 12.85 25.20
N LEU A 167 20.39 14.16 25.10
CA LEU A 167 21.42 14.89 25.83
C LEU A 167 21.14 14.88 27.34
N ASP A 168 19.90 15.11 27.76
CA ASP A 168 19.49 15.15 29.17
C ASP A 168 19.67 13.78 29.84
N VAL A 169 19.28 12.70 29.14
CA VAL A 169 19.51 11.32 29.61
C VAL A 169 21.01 11.00 29.67
N ALA A 170 21.79 11.38 28.64
CA ALA A 170 23.23 11.13 28.61
C ALA A 170 24.01 11.92 29.68
N SER A 171 23.49 13.07 30.10
CA SER A 171 24.04 13.90 31.17
C SER A 171 23.48 13.55 32.56
N GLY A 172 22.56 12.58 32.65
CA GLY A 172 21.98 12.11 33.90
C GLY A 172 21.02 13.10 34.56
N LEU A 173 20.51 14.09 33.81
CA LEU A 173 19.58 15.10 34.30
C LEU A 173 18.16 14.53 34.46
N THR A 174 17.78 13.59 33.60
CA THR A 174 16.46 12.90 33.62
C THR A 174 16.62 11.39 33.41
N GLY A 175 15.67 10.61 33.96
CA GLY A 175 15.56 9.19 33.67
C GLY A 175 14.79 8.93 32.36
N ILE A 176 14.98 7.75 31.76
CA ILE A 176 14.26 7.34 30.52
C ILE A 176 12.73 7.42 30.68
N VAL A 177 12.23 7.19 31.90
CA VAL A 177 10.79 7.21 32.21
C VAL A 177 10.26 8.65 32.31
N ASP A 178 11.08 9.59 32.77
CA ASP A 178 10.71 11.01 32.88
C ASP A 178 10.54 11.62 31.49
N GLU A 179 11.25 11.08 30.50
CA GLU A 179 11.25 11.52 29.12
C GLU A 179 10.09 10.95 28.27
N ALA A 180 9.27 10.06 28.84
CA ALA A 180 8.22 9.35 28.11
C ALA A 180 7.17 10.30 27.49
N GLY A 181 7.01 11.50 28.04
CA GLY A 181 6.17 12.55 27.46
C GLY A 181 6.63 12.97 26.05
N HIS A 182 7.93 12.96 25.77
CA HIS A 182 8.48 13.34 24.46
C HIS A 182 8.25 12.28 23.37
N LEU A 183 7.99 11.03 23.75
CA LEU A 183 7.57 9.99 22.80
C LEU A 183 6.25 10.33 22.11
N VAL A 184 5.36 11.09 22.78
CA VAL A 184 4.11 11.56 22.20
C VAL A 184 4.39 12.40 20.94
N ALA A 185 5.39 13.29 20.97
CA ALA A 185 5.75 14.13 19.84
C ALA A 185 6.28 13.31 18.64
N LEU A 186 7.09 12.28 18.89
CA LEU A 186 7.60 11.37 17.87
C LEU A 186 6.48 10.57 17.20
N VAL A 187 5.59 10.00 18.02
CA VAL A 187 4.40 9.27 17.55
C VAL A 187 3.52 10.22 16.73
N GLN A 188 3.31 11.44 17.21
CA GLN A 188 2.47 12.44 16.56
C GLN A 188 3.02 12.85 15.19
N ALA A 189 4.34 13.04 15.07
CA ALA A 189 4.98 13.30 13.78
C ALA A 189 4.77 12.15 12.79
N GLY A 190 4.92 10.90 13.25
CA GLY A 190 4.66 9.71 12.43
C GLY A 190 3.20 9.60 11.98
N LEU A 191 2.25 9.87 12.88
CA LEU A 191 0.82 9.85 12.58
C LEU A 191 0.42 10.95 11.58
N LEU A 192 0.92 12.18 11.74
CA LEU A 192 0.68 13.28 10.80
C LEU A 192 1.28 13.00 9.42
N TRP A 193 2.50 12.46 9.39
CA TRP A 193 3.13 12.03 8.14
C TRP A 193 2.31 10.96 7.43
N ALA A 194 1.88 9.93 8.17
CA ALA A 194 1.04 8.87 7.63
C ALA A 194 -0.31 9.41 7.13
N LEU A 195 -0.95 10.33 7.87
CA LEU A 195 -2.20 10.97 7.48
C LEU A 195 -2.04 11.84 6.22
N GLY A 196 -0.94 12.60 6.11
CA GLY A 196 -0.63 13.42 4.96
C GLY A 196 -0.34 12.61 3.68
N ARG A 197 0.06 11.35 3.81
CA ARG A 197 0.30 10.41 2.70
C ARG A 197 -0.97 9.72 2.20
N VAL A 198 -2.08 9.78 2.93
CA VAL A 198 -3.34 9.17 2.47
C VAL A 198 -3.86 9.96 1.25
N PRO A 199 -4.12 9.31 0.10
CA PRO A 199 -4.70 9.98 -1.06
C PRO A 199 -6.07 10.60 -0.75
N VAL A 200 -6.34 11.77 -1.33
CA VAL A 200 -7.68 12.37 -1.33
C VAL A 200 -8.34 11.94 -2.62
N ASP A 201 -9.49 11.25 -2.54
CA ASP A 201 -10.27 10.89 -3.73
C ASP A 201 -10.73 12.17 -4.44
N THR A 202 -10.15 12.48 -5.60
CA THR A 202 -10.52 13.62 -6.46
C THR A 202 -11.58 13.27 -7.51
N SER A 203 -12.18 12.09 -7.44
CA SER A 203 -13.02 11.52 -8.51
C SER A 203 -14.46 12.03 -8.59
N THR A 204 -14.76 13.28 -8.18
CA THR A 204 -16.12 13.86 -8.27
C THR A 204 -16.24 15.01 -9.28
N SER A 205 -15.18 15.36 -10.01
CA SER A 205 -15.26 16.39 -11.06
C SER A 205 -15.28 15.79 -12.47
N THR A 206 -16.28 14.96 -12.77
CA THR A 206 -16.72 14.76 -14.16
C THR A 206 -18.04 15.51 -14.30
N ARG A 207 -17.95 16.82 -14.60
CA ARG A 207 -19.12 17.56 -15.10
C ARG A 207 -19.59 16.85 -16.37
N PRO A 208 -20.89 16.50 -16.51
CA PRO A 208 -21.39 16.04 -17.79
C PRO A 208 -21.24 17.19 -18.79
N VAL A 209 -20.47 16.97 -19.86
CA VAL A 209 -20.48 17.85 -21.02
C VAL A 209 -21.81 17.59 -21.71
N THR A 210 -22.78 18.48 -21.49
CA THR A 210 -23.98 18.56 -22.32
C THR A 210 -23.56 19.14 -23.67
N THR A 211 -23.57 18.31 -24.70
CA THR A 211 -23.64 18.72 -26.12
C THR A 211 -25.07 18.59 -26.60
#